data_AF-Q7RDA5-F1
#
_entry.id   AF-Q7RDA5-F1
#
_cell.length_a   1.000
_cell.length_b   1.000
_cell.length_c   1.000
_cell.angle_alpha   90.00
_cell.angle_beta   90.00
_cell.angle_gamma   90.00
#
_symmetry.space_group_name_H-M   'P 1'
#
loop_
_entity.id
_entity.type
_entity.pdbx_description
1 polymer ?
#
loop_
_entity_poly.entity_id
_entity_poly.type
_entity_poly.pdbx_seq_one_letter_code
_entity_poly.pdbx_strand_id
1 'polypeptide(L)'
;MKITALAKTIDEELMSDVVGYTTSQLMELAGLSISQIIFKNYDLANFKKIIICCGPGNNGGDGLVAARHLKEFGYDVTVVYLKENNKILFKGLLKLLEHYEIPVLRSITQDEMCNYDLIVDAIFGFSFSGEPRSPFDALISIIFCLNKNMLFILQFFTILYF
;
A
#
# COMPACT_ATOMS: atom_id res chain seq x y z
N MET A 1 14.11 5.86 -14.40
CA MET A 1 14.13 7.32 -14.70
C MET A 1 13.02 7.76 -15.67
N LYS A 2 12.78 7.09 -16.82
CA LYS A 2 11.72 7.52 -17.77
C LYS A 2 10.29 7.25 -17.29
N ILE A 3 10.03 6.09 -16.68
CA ILE A 3 8.68 5.68 -16.22
C ILE A 3 8.20 6.53 -15.03
N THR A 4 9.08 6.80 -14.07
CA THR A 4 8.76 7.59 -12.87
C THR A 4 8.44 9.05 -13.20
N ALA A 5 9.11 9.63 -14.19
CA ALA A 5 8.83 10.98 -14.66
C ALA A 5 7.47 11.05 -15.37
N LEU A 6 7.16 10.07 -16.22
CA LEU A 6 5.86 9.99 -16.90
C LEU A 6 4.70 9.81 -15.91
N ALA A 7 4.84 8.93 -14.92
CA ALA A 7 3.82 8.71 -13.89
C ALA A 7 3.51 10.00 -13.12
N LYS A 8 4.54 10.78 -12.75
CA LYS A 8 4.36 12.07 -12.09
C LYS A 8 3.58 13.07 -12.97
N THR A 9 3.90 13.15 -14.26
CA THR A 9 3.22 14.05 -15.18
C THR A 9 1.74 13.68 -15.36
N ILE A 10 1.42 12.39 -15.44
CA ILE A 10 0.02 11.92 -15.55
C ILE A 10 -0.77 12.28 -14.28
N ASP A 11 -0.19 12.05 -13.10
CA ASP A 11 -0.83 12.46 -11.82
C ASP A 11 -1.13 13.97 -11.80
N GLU A 12 -0.17 14.79 -12.23
CA GLU A 12 -0.31 16.25 -12.30
C GLU A 12 -1.41 16.68 -13.29
N GLU A 13 -1.52 16.01 -14.44
CA GLU A 13 -2.55 16.28 -15.44
C GLU A 13 -3.96 15.90 -14.94
N LEU A 14 -4.11 14.73 -14.33
CA LEU A 14 -5.40 14.27 -13.79
C LEU A 14 -5.90 15.12 -12.63
N MET A 15 -4.99 15.62 -11.80
CA MET A 15 -5.32 16.53 -10.69
C MET A 15 -5.40 18.01 -11.10
N SER A 16 -5.18 18.33 -12.38
CA SER A 16 -5.32 19.71 -12.89
C SER A 16 -6.76 20.19 -12.82
N ASP A 17 -6.97 21.51 -12.84
CA ASP A 17 -8.30 22.12 -12.87
C ASP A 17 -9.13 21.74 -14.12
N VAL A 18 -8.46 21.24 -15.17
CA VAL A 18 -9.12 20.79 -16.42
C VAL A 18 -9.80 19.44 -16.24
N VAL A 19 -9.14 18.50 -15.54
CA VAL A 19 -9.67 17.14 -15.34
C VAL A 19 -10.39 17.04 -13.99
N GLY A 20 -9.77 17.54 -12.92
CA GLY A 20 -10.41 17.74 -11.62
C GLY A 20 -10.46 16.51 -10.71
N TYR A 21 -9.66 15.47 -10.93
CA TYR A 21 -9.58 14.36 -9.97
C TYR A 21 -8.96 14.81 -8.65
N THR A 22 -9.57 14.42 -7.55
CA THR A 22 -8.98 14.63 -6.23
C THR A 22 -7.98 13.52 -5.91
N THR A 23 -7.02 13.80 -5.02
CA THR A 23 -6.11 12.77 -4.49
C THR A 23 -6.86 11.61 -3.85
N SER A 24 -7.98 11.87 -3.17
CA SER A 24 -8.77 10.80 -2.55
C SER A 24 -9.42 9.89 -3.59
N GLN A 25 -9.90 10.44 -4.71
CA GLN A 25 -10.50 9.63 -5.78
C GLN A 25 -9.45 8.74 -6.46
N LEU A 26 -8.30 9.29 -6.80
CA LEU A 26 -7.22 8.51 -7.42
C LEU A 26 -6.67 7.44 -6.48
N MET A 27 -6.50 7.76 -5.19
CA MET A 27 -6.06 6.82 -4.16
C MET A 27 -7.07 5.69 -3.93
N GLU A 28 -8.37 6.01 -3.96
CA GLU A 28 -9.44 5.01 -3.81
C GLU A 28 -9.46 4.03 -4.99
N LEU A 29 -9.33 4.53 -6.21
CA LEU A 29 -9.20 3.69 -7.41
C LEU A 29 -7.90 2.86 -7.38
N ALA A 30 -6.83 3.43 -6.82
CA ALA A 30 -5.55 2.76 -6.67
C ALA A 30 -5.56 1.57 -5.73
N GLY A 31 -6.02 1.78 -4.50
CA GLY A 31 -6.12 0.68 -3.56
C GLY A 31 -7.08 -0.41 -4.06
N LEU A 32 -8.22 -0.05 -4.68
CA LEU A 32 -9.14 -1.04 -5.26
C LEU A 32 -8.46 -1.91 -6.32
N SER A 33 -7.74 -1.28 -7.27
CA SER A 33 -7.11 -2.03 -8.36
C SER A 33 -6.03 -2.97 -7.84
N ILE A 34 -5.23 -2.52 -6.86
CA ILE A 34 -4.25 -3.37 -6.16
C ILE A 34 -4.94 -4.58 -5.52
N SER A 35 -6.04 -4.36 -4.80
CA SER A 35 -6.82 -5.45 -4.18
C SER A 35 -7.39 -6.42 -5.21
N GLN A 36 -7.85 -5.94 -6.37
CA GLN A 36 -8.35 -6.80 -7.45
C GLN A 36 -7.25 -7.67 -8.06
N ILE A 37 -6.05 -7.11 -8.26
CA ILE A 37 -4.89 -7.88 -8.75
C ILE A 37 -4.51 -8.95 -7.75
N ILE A 38 -4.48 -8.61 -6.46
CA ILE A 38 -4.19 -9.60 -5.40
C ILE A 38 -5.26 -10.70 -5.43
N PHE A 39 -6.54 -10.33 -5.44
CA PHE A 39 -7.65 -11.27 -5.48
C PHE A 39 -7.61 -12.21 -6.68
N LYS A 40 -7.20 -11.69 -7.85
CA LYS A 40 -7.08 -12.47 -9.09
C LYS A 40 -5.93 -13.48 -9.06
N ASN A 41 -4.81 -13.15 -8.41
CA ASN A 41 -3.57 -13.91 -8.50
C ASN A 41 -3.23 -14.76 -7.26
N TYR A 42 -3.82 -14.45 -6.10
CA TYR A 42 -3.50 -15.08 -4.83
C TYR A 42 -4.76 -15.63 -4.17
N ASP A 43 -5.08 -16.89 -4.40
CA ASP A 43 -6.33 -17.47 -3.90
C ASP A 43 -6.43 -17.50 -2.36
N LEU A 44 -7.64 -17.44 -1.83
CA LEU A 44 -7.91 -17.42 -0.38
C LEU A 44 -7.50 -18.71 0.36
N ALA A 45 -7.34 -19.84 -0.35
CA ALA A 45 -6.97 -21.09 0.30
C ALA A 45 -5.48 -21.11 0.67
N ASN A 46 -4.64 -20.48 -0.16
CA ASN A 46 -3.18 -20.46 0.03
C ASN A 46 -2.65 -19.12 0.56
N PHE A 47 -3.38 -18.01 0.38
CA PHE A 47 -2.91 -16.66 0.67
C PHE A 47 -3.85 -15.87 1.58
N LYS A 48 -4.40 -16.51 2.61
CA LYS A 48 -5.45 -15.90 3.45
C LYS A 48 -4.93 -14.71 4.27
N LYS A 49 -3.72 -14.80 4.82
CA LYS A 49 -3.14 -13.79 5.71
C LYS A 49 -2.23 -12.83 4.95
N ILE A 50 -2.65 -11.57 4.86
CA ILE A 50 -1.92 -10.52 4.16
C ILE A 50 -1.41 -9.49 5.15
N ILE A 51 -0.15 -9.10 5.00
CA ILE A 51 0.40 -7.94 5.69
C ILE A 51 0.78 -6.83 4.72
N ILE A 52 0.33 -5.61 5.00
CA ILE A 52 0.59 -4.43 4.16
C ILE A 52 1.47 -3.44 4.91
N CYS A 53 2.67 -3.19 4.38
CA CYS A 53 3.64 -2.28 4.95
C CYS A 53 3.47 -0.88 4.35
N CYS A 54 2.85 0.05 5.09
CA CYS A 54 2.48 1.37 4.60
C CYS A 54 3.50 2.44 5.02
N GLY A 55 3.91 3.28 4.06
CA GLY A 55 4.71 4.47 4.31
C GLY A 55 3.86 5.73 4.52
N PRO A 56 4.46 6.88 4.85
CA PRO A 56 3.71 8.08 5.25
C PRO A 56 3.13 8.87 4.06
N GLY A 57 3.46 8.48 2.82
CA GLY A 57 3.10 9.18 1.59
C GLY A 57 1.87 8.59 0.89
N ASN A 58 1.66 9.00 -0.36
CA ASN A 58 0.53 8.54 -1.17
C ASN A 58 0.54 7.01 -1.38
N ASN A 59 1.72 6.40 -1.61
CA ASN A 59 1.84 4.94 -1.75
C ASN A 59 1.31 4.19 -0.53
N GLY A 60 1.58 4.71 0.68
CA GLY A 60 1.01 4.12 1.89
C GLY A 60 -0.49 4.34 1.98
N GLY A 61 -1.00 5.49 1.53
CA GLY A 61 -2.43 5.73 1.39
C GLY A 61 -3.13 4.72 0.47
N ASP A 62 -2.52 4.41 -0.68
CA ASP A 62 -3.00 3.35 -1.58
C ASP A 62 -3.02 1.99 -0.88
N GLY A 63 -1.99 1.68 -0.08
CA GLY A 63 -1.93 0.48 0.77
C GLY A 63 -3.03 0.42 1.84
N LEU A 64 -3.37 1.55 2.47
CA LEU A 64 -4.47 1.63 3.44
C LEU A 64 -5.83 1.38 2.75
N VAL A 65 -6.05 1.94 1.56
CA VAL A 65 -7.26 1.65 0.76
C VAL A 65 -7.29 0.18 0.35
N ALA A 66 -6.16 -0.36 -0.12
CA ALA A 66 -6.06 -1.75 -0.52
C ALA A 66 -6.38 -2.70 0.64
N ALA A 67 -5.95 -2.38 1.86
CA ALA A 67 -6.23 -3.16 3.06
C ALA A 67 -7.74 -3.31 3.29
N ARG A 68 -8.50 -2.22 3.16
CA ARG A 68 -9.97 -2.24 3.32
C ARG A 68 -10.63 -3.14 2.28
N HIS A 69 -10.33 -2.94 1.00
CA HIS A 69 -10.92 -3.76 -0.07
C HIS A 69 -10.53 -5.24 0.05
N LEU A 70 -9.30 -5.56 0.45
CA LEU A 70 -8.87 -6.95 0.67
C LEU A 70 -9.62 -7.60 1.84
N LYS A 71 -9.90 -6.86 2.91
CA LYS A 71 -10.75 -7.33 4.00
C LYS A 71 -12.16 -7.66 3.48
N GLU A 72 -12.73 -6.79 2.63
CA GLU A 72 -14.02 -7.01 1.98
C GLU A 72 -14.02 -8.22 1.04
N PHE A 73 -12.87 -8.53 0.42
CA PHE A 73 -12.68 -9.72 -0.42
C PHE A 73 -12.44 -11.01 0.38
N GLY A 74 -12.41 -10.94 1.73
CA GLY A 74 -12.35 -12.10 2.61
C GLY A 74 -10.95 -12.46 3.13
N TYR A 75 -9.93 -11.65 2.85
CA TYR A 75 -8.59 -11.84 3.41
C TYR A 75 -8.52 -11.44 4.89
N ASP A 76 -7.60 -12.06 5.62
CA ASP A 76 -7.19 -11.64 6.96
C ASP A 76 -6.03 -10.65 6.83
N VAL A 77 -6.34 -9.35 6.95
CA VAL A 77 -5.41 -8.26 6.62
C VAL A 77 -4.91 -7.59 7.89
N THR A 78 -3.59 -7.41 7.98
CA THR A 78 -2.93 -6.56 8.97
C THR A 78 -2.15 -5.45 8.27
N VAL A 79 -2.17 -4.24 8.82
CA VAL A 79 -1.38 -3.12 8.32
C VAL A 79 -0.23 -2.82 9.28
N VAL A 80 0.96 -2.57 8.75
CA VAL A 80 2.08 -1.96 9.49
C VAL A 80 2.20 -0.51 9.04
N TYR A 81 1.99 0.43 9.97
CA TYR A 81 2.04 1.85 9.69
C TYR A 81 2.89 2.61 10.72
N LEU A 82 4.19 2.66 10.43
CA LEU A 82 5.23 3.14 11.35
C LEU A 82 5.20 4.65 11.58
N LYS A 83 4.76 5.42 10.58
CA LYS A 83 4.67 6.88 10.66
C LYS A 83 3.40 7.37 9.99
N GLU A 84 2.51 7.91 10.81
CA GLU A 84 1.25 8.46 10.32
C GLU A 84 1.41 9.78 9.59
N ASN A 85 0.52 10.00 8.64
CA ASN A 85 0.33 11.29 8.01
C ASN A 85 -0.83 12.03 8.67
N ASN A 86 -0.58 13.28 9.11
CA ASN A 86 -1.56 14.08 9.84
C ASN A 86 -2.65 14.71 8.95
N LYS A 87 -2.56 14.58 7.63
CA LYS A 87 -3.59 15.06 6.68
C LYS A 87 -4.93 14.39 6.95
N ILE A 88 -6.02 15.14 6.75
CA ILE A 88 -7.39 14.68 7.03
C ILE A 88 -7.76 13.41 6.24
N LEU A 89 -7.26 13.29 5.00
CA LEU A 89 -7.42 12.12 4.15
C LEU A 89 -6.95 10.84 4.87
N PHE A 90 -5.73 10.82 5.40
CA PHE A 90 -5.14 9.65 6.05
C PHE A 90 -5.82 9.32 7.37
N LYS A 91 -6.23 10.34 8.14
CA LYS A 91 -7.07 10.12 9.33
C LYS A 91 -8.41 9.45 8.98
N GLY A 92 -9.01 9.83 7.85
CA GLY A 92 -10.21 9.19 7.32
C GLY A 92 -9.97 7.71 6.98
N LEU A 93 -8.86 7.42 6.29
CA LEU A 93 -8.48 6.03 5.96
C LEU A 93 -8.27 5.18 7.21
N LEU A 94 -7.62 5.69 8.26
CA LEU A 94 -7.43 4.96 9.50
C LEU A 94 -8.75 4.67 10.23
N LYS A 95 -9.69 5.62 10.23
CA LYS A 95 -11.06 5.38 10.74
C LYS A 95 -11.80 4.30 9.96
N LEU A 96 -11.59 4.23 8.65
CA LEU A 96 -12.14 3.14 7.85
C LEU A 96 -11.50 1.81 8.27
N LEU A 97 -10.18 1.72 8.43
CA LEU A 97 -9.55 0.48 8.90
C LEU A 97 -10.06 0.04 10.28
N GLU A 98 -10.27 0.98 11.19
CA GLU A 98 -10.90 0.72 12.50
C GLU A 98 -12.33 0.17 12.34
N HIS A 99 -13.15 0.79 11.48
CA HIS A 99 -14.51 0.32 11.21
C HIS A 99 -14.57 -1.10 10.65
N TYR A 100 -13.61 -1.46 9.79
CA TYR A 100 -13.49 -2.80 9.20
C TYR A 100 -12.71 -3.80 10.06
N GLU A 101 -12.35 -3.41 11.30
CA GLU A 101 -11.61 -4.23 12.26
C GLU A 101 -10.29 -4.77 11.67
N ILE A 102 -9.55 -3.90 10.99
CA ILE A 102 -8.23 -4.19 10.42
C ILE A 102 -7.16 -3.70 11.39
N PRO A 103 -6.33 -4.60 11.97
CA PRO A 103 -5.27 -4.19 12.90
C PRO A 103 -4.22 -3.30 12.22
N VAL A 104 -3.85 -2.21 12.90
CA VAL A 104 -2.77 -1.30 12.48
C VAL A 104 -1.64 -1.34 13.51
N LEU A 105 -0.54 -2.00 13.13
CA LEU A 105 0.66 -2.18 13.95
C LEU A 105 1.62 -1.01 13.78
N ARG A 106 2.34 -0.67 14.86
CA ARG A 106 3.40 0.36 14.88
C ARG A 106 4.81 -0.20 14.86
N SER A 107 4.92 -1.51 14.95
CA SER A 107 6.16 -2.28 14.92
C SER A 107 5.83 -3.70 14.51
N ILE A 108 6.80 -4.37 13.92
CA ILE A 108 6.72 -5.80 13.63
C ILE A 108 8.13 -6.38 13.64
N THR A 109 8.26 -7.59 14.16
CA THR A 109 9.47 -8.39 14.12
C THR A 109 9.47 -9.32 12.91
N GLN A 110 10.65 -9.82 12.54
CA GLN A 110 10.77 -10.79 11.45
C GLN A 110 9.95 -12.06 11.70
N ASP A 111 9.97 -12.58 12.93
CA ASP A 111 9.22 -13.79 13.31
C ASP A 111 7.71 -13.59 13.25
N GLU A 112 7.21 -12.41 13.63
CA GLU A 112 5.79 -12.06 13.47
C GLU A 112 5.40 -12.00 11.98
N MET A 113 6.24 -11.36 11.16
CA MET A 113 5.99 -11.23 9.72
C MET A 113 6.05 -12.56 8.98
N CYS A 114 6.80 -13.55 9.49
CA CYS A 114 6.79 -14.92 8.99
C CYS A 114 5.41 -15.60 9.04
N ASN A 115 4.46 -15.11 9.84
CA ASN A 115 3.13 -15.73 9.96
C ASN A 115 2.13 -15.32 8.86
N TYR A 116 2.55 -14.46 7.94
CA TYR A 116 1.74 -14.01 6.82
C TYR A 116 2.11 -14.75 5.52
N ASP A 117 1.10 -14.93 4.68
CA ASP A 117 1.20 -15.67 3.41
C ASP A 117 1.67 -14.75 2.28
N LEU A 118 1.28 -13.47 2.34
CA LEU A 118 1.64 -12.43 1.37
C LEU A 118 2.07 -11.14 2.08
N ILE A 119 3.20 -10.59 1.66
CA ILE A 119 3.67 -9.27 2.07
C ILE A 119 3.44 -8.29 0.93
N VAL A 120 2.80 -7.17 1.23
CA VAL A 120 2.53 -6.09 0.30
C VAL A 120 3.36 -4.86 0.70
N ASP A 121 4.32 -4.48 -0.14
CA ASP A 121 5.14 -3.28 0.06
C ASP A 121 4.41 -2.04 -0.47
N ALA A 122 3.93 -1.20 0.43
CA ALA A 122 3.31 0.11 0.18
C ALA A 122 4.13 1.25 0.83
N ILE A 123 5.44 1.06 1.01
CA ILE A 123 6.27 1.99 1.81
C ILE A 123 6.61 3.24 1.00
N PHE A 124 7.32 3.10 -0.12
CA PHE A 124 7.80 4.22 -0.92
C PHE A 124 7.36 4.09 -2.37
N GLY A 125 6.66 5.13 -2.86
CA GLY A 125 6.25 5.25 -4.26
C GLY A 125 7.32 5.91 -5.14
N PHE A 126 7.00 6.15 -6.41
CA PHE A 126 7.94 6.69 -7.41
C PHE A 126 8.49 8.08 -7.09
N SER A 127 7.82 8.86 -6.23
CA SER A 127 8.25 10.20 -5.83
C SER A 127 9.27 10.19 -4.69
N PHE A 128 9.57 9.02 -4.12
CA PHE A 128 10.59 8.91 -3.08
C PHE A 128 11.99 9.06 -3.68
N SER A 129 12.83 9.87 -3.03
CA SER A 129 14.21 10.10 -3.44
C SER A 129 15.13 10.03 -2.23
N GLY A 130 16.25 9.32 -2.37
CA GLY A 130 17.24 9.12 -1.32
C GLY A 130 17.17 7.73 -0.70
N GLU A 131 17.97 7.53 0.35
CA GLU A 131 18.04 6.27 1.07
C GLU A 131 16.92 6.14 2.11
N PRO A 132 16.31 4.95 2.27
CA PRO A 132 15.46 4.66 3.41
C PRO A 132 16.17 4.97 4.72
N ARG A 133 15.46 5.62 5.64
CA ARG A 133 15.94 5.94 6.98
C ARG A 133 15.00 5.36 8.02
N SER A 134 15.51 5.22 9.23
CA SER A 134 14.71 4.81 10.39
C SER A 134 13.37 5.54 10.49
N PRO A 135 12.26 4.82 10.76
CA PRO A 135 12.19 3.38 11.07
C PRO A 135 12.00 2.47 9.83
N PHE A 136 12.04 3.01 8.61
CA PHE A 136 11.72 2.25 7.39
C PHE A 136 12.87 1.37 6.89
N ASP A 137 14.11 1.74 7.16
CA ASP A 137 15.31 0.95 6.84
C ASP A 137 15.25 -0.46 7.45
N ALA A 138 14.88 -0.56 8.73
CA ALA A 138 14.73 -1.82 9.44
C ALA A 138 13.57 -2.67 8.87
N LEU A 139 12.42 -2.05 8.59
CA LEU A 139 11.27 -2.74 8.01
C LEU A 139 11.60 -3.31 6.62
N ILE A 140 12.23 -2.51 5.78
CA ILE A 140 12.68 -2.93 4.44
C ILE A 140 13.69 -4.08 4.56
N SER A 141 14.60 -4.01 5.53
CA SER A 141 15.56 -5.10 5.79
C SER A 141 14.86 -6.41 6.18
N ILE A 142 13.83 -6.34 7.04
CA ILE A 142 13.02 -7.52 7.39
C ILE A 142 12.37 -8.12 6.14
N ILE A 143 11.74 -7.27 5.31
CA ILE A 143 11.07 -7.70 4.07
C ILE A 143 12.04 -8.43 3.14
N PHE A 144 13.23 -7.87 2.92
CA PHE A 144 14.25 -8.49 2.06
C PHE A 144 14.76 -9.82 2.60
N CYS A 145 14.91 -9.97 3.92
CA CYS A 145 15.39 -11.21 4.55
C CYS A 145 14.41 -12.38 4.42
N LEU A 146 13.11 -12.12 4.34
CA LEU A 146 12.09 -13.17 4.40
C LEU A 146 12.00 -14.02 3.12
N ASN A 147 12.49 -13.54 1.98
CA ASN A 147 12.46 -14.21 0.67
C ASN A 147 11.13 -14.98 0.39
N LYS A 148 10.01 -14.35 0.76
CA LYS A 148 8.64 -14.88 0.65
C LYS A 148 7.91 -14.31 -0.56
N ASN A 149 6.70 -14.83 -0.83
CA ASN A 149 5.78 -14.22 -1.79
C ASN A 149 5.55 -12.75 -1.41
N MET A 150 6.00 -11.87 -2.30
CA MET A 150 6.01 -10.43 -2.07
C MET A 150 5.43 -9.74 -3.28
N LEU A 151 4.49 -8.84 -3.03
CA LEU A 151 3.96 -7.94 -4.03
C LEU A 151 4.43 -6.52 -3.74
N PHE A 152 5.10 -5.91 -4.70
CA PHE A 152 5.49 -4.51 -4.62
C PHE A 152 4.39 -3.62 -5.19
N ILE A 153 3.89 -2.67 -4.40
CA ILE A 153 3.03 -1.60 -4.91
C ILE A 153 3.94 -0.50 -5.44
N LEU A 154 4.02 -0.44 -6.77
CA LEU A 154 4.57 0.67 -7.52
C LEU A 154 3.39 1.53 -8.00
N GLN A 155 2.87 2.41 -7.14
CA GLN A 155 1.78 3.38 -7.36
C GLN A 155 1.10 3.38 -8.76
N PHE A 156 -0.20 3.06 -8.76
CA PHE A 156 -1.24 3.06 -9.80
C PHE A 156 -0.90 2.90 -11.30
N PHE A 157 -0.05 3.72 -11.92
CA PHE A 157 -0.01 3.80 -13.38
C PHE A 157 0.78 2.69 -14.08
N THR A 158 1.45 1.81 -13.33
CA THR A 158 2.13 0.66 -13.95
C THR A 158 1.19 -0.52 -14.20
N ILE A 159 0.06 -0.65 -13.48
CA ILE A 159 -0.76 -1.87 -13.55
C ILE A 159 -2.00 -1.76 -14.44
N LEU A 160 -2.36 -0.57 -14.92
CA LEU A 160 -3.39 -0.42 -15.97
C LEU A 160 -2.90 -0.84 -17.37
N TYR A 161 -1.63 -1.23 -17.50
CA TYR A 161 -0.99 -1.64 -18.76
C TYR A 161 -0.42 -3.08 -18.75
N PHE A 162 -0.73 -3.89 -17.73
CA PHE A 162 -0.42 -5.33 -17.67
C PHE A 162 -1.67 -6.12 -17.31
#